data_AF-A0A9K3DAM2-F1
#
_entry.id   AF-A0A9K3DAM2-F1
#
_cell.length_a   1.000
_cell.length_b   1.000
_cell.length_c   1.000
_cell.angle_alpha   90.00
_cell.angle_beta   90.00
_cell.angle_gamma   90.00
#
_symmetry.space_group_name_H-M   'P 1'
#
loop_
_entity.id
_entity.type
_entity.pdbx_description
1 polymer ?
#
loop_
_entity_poly.entity_id
_entity_poly.type
_entity_poly.pdbx_seq_one_letter_code
_entity_poly.pdbx_strand_id
1 'polypeptide(L)'
;ENSSERTHLGVLFEKYVPRCLDALLKDFKPVTPVTDISVVETICRILDATLDPKLVPKGTPIEIIEMYFMYAAIWAVGGPLFADQLVNY
;
A
#
# COMPACT_ATOMS: atom_id res chain seq x y z
N GLU A 1 15.83 0.95 -18.09
CA GLU A 1 14.64 1.44 -17.36
C GLU A 1 13.43 0.69 -17.85
N ASN A 2 12.74 -0.02 -16.97
CA ASN A 2 11.62 -0.87 -17.33
C ASN A 2 10.33 -0.04 -17.37
N SER A 3 10.05 0.55 -18.53
CA SER A 3 8.83 1.32 -18.78
C SER A 3 7.55 0.51 -18.49
N SER A 4 7.59 -0.80 -18.76
CA SER A 4 6.48 -1.73 -18.52
C SER A 4 6.13 -1.89 -17.04
N GLU A 5 7.13 -1.93 -16.15
CA GLU A 5 6.91 -2.03 -14.70
C GLU A 5 6.29 -0.73 -14.14
N ARG A 6 6.77 0.43 -14.62
CA ARG A 6 6.22 1.75 -14.22
C ARG A 6 4.76 1.90 -14.62
N THR A 7 4.40 1.52 -15.85
CA THR A 7 3.01 1.57 -16.32
C THR A 7 2.12 0.63 -15.51
N HIS A 8 2.60 -0.58 -15.22
CA HIS A 8 1.82 -1.55 -14.46
C HIS A 8 1.58 -1.12 -13.01
N LEU A 9 2.62 -0.61 -12.33
CA LEU A 9 2.48 -0.01 -11.00
C LEU A 9 1.49 1.16 -11.02
N GLY A 10 1.52 2.02 -12.05
CA GLY A 10 0.56 3.10 -12.22
C GLY A 10 -0.90 2.62 -12.25
N VAL A 11 -1.18 1.56 -13.02
CA VAL A 11 -2.52 0.96 -13.09
C VAL A 11 -2.95 0.36 -11.75
N LEU A 12 -2.03 -0.28 -11.01
CA LEU A 12 -2.30 -0.81 -9.67
C LEU A 12 -2.62 0.33 -8.69
N PHE A 13 -1.88 1.43 -8.75
CA PHE A 13 -2.15 2.61 -7.95
C PHE A 13 -3.56 3.15 -8.19
N GLU A 14 -3.95 3.35 -9.44
CA GLU A 14 -5.30 3.84 -9.79
C GLU A 14 -6.42 2.89 -9.37
N LYS A 15 -6.19 1.57 -9.42
CA LYS A 15 -7.19 0.57 -9.07
C LYS A 15 -7.37 0.38 -7.57
N TYR A 16 -6.27 0.34 -6.81
CA TYR A 16 -6.28 -0.08 -5.42
C TYR A 16 -6.22 1.09 -4.44
N VAL A 17 -5.47 2.17 -4.72
CA VAL A 17 -5.36 3.31 -3.78
C VAL A 17 -6.71 3.95 -3.47
N PRO A 18 -7.59 4.26 -4.44
CA PRO A 18 -8.89 4.84 -4.14
C PRO A 18 -9.76 3.92 -3.28
N ARG A 19 -9.68 2.60 -3.51
CA ARG A 19 -10.41 1.60 -2.71
C ARG A 19 -9.87 1.48 -1.29
N CYS A 20 -8.55 1.55 -1.12
CA CYS A 20 -7.91 1.55 0.20
C CYS A 20 -8.25 2.82 0.98
N LEU A 21 -8.27 3.99 0.33
CA LEU A 21 -8.69 5.25 0.95
C LEU A 21 -10.17 5.23 1.33
N ASP A 22 -11.04 4.73 0.45
CA ASP A 22 -12.48 4.62 0.73
C ASP A 22 -12.75 3.67 1.90
N ALA A 23 -12.05 2.53 1.97
CA ALA A 23 -12.13 1.61 3.12
C ALA A 23 -11.58 2.25 4.40
N LEU A 24 -10.45 2.96 4.35
CA LEU A 24 -9.86 3.66 5.50
C LEU A 24 -10.81 4.73 6.05
N LEU A 25 -11.53 5.45 5.18
CA LEU A 25 -12.47 6.50 5.58
C LEU A 25 -13.81 5.95 6.09
N LYS A 26 -14.27 4.80 5.58
CA LYS A 26 -15.60 4.25 5.91
C LYS A 26 -15.57 3.24 7.05
N ASP A 27 -14.61 2.32 7.02
CA ASP A 27 -14.64 1.11 7.86
C ASP A 27 -13.67 1.20 9.05
N PHE A 28 -12.70 2.11 8.99
CA PHE A 28 -11.60 2.19 9.94
C PHE A 28 -11.60 3.51 10.71
N LYS A 29 -11.36 3.45 12.03
CA LYS A 29 -11.21 4.63 12.90
C LYS A 29 -9.73 4.81 13.26
N PRO A 30 -8.96 5.59 12.49
CA PRO A 30 -7.56 5.83 12.83
C PRO A 30 -7.47 6.65 14.13
N VAL A 31 -6.43 6.38 14.91
CA VAL A 31 -6.20 7.06 16.21
C VAL A 31 -5.81 8.51 16.00
N THR A 32 -5.10 8.77 14.90
CA THR A 32 -4.68 10.10 14.48
C THR A 32 -5.41 10.47 13.18
N PRO A 33 -5.63 11.77 12.93
CA PRO A 33 -6.17 12.21 11.64
C PRO A 33 -5.17 11.84 10.53
N VAL A 34 -5.51 10.84 9.73
CA VAL A 34 -4.73 10.40 8.58
C VAL A 34 -5.24 11.15 7.35
N THR A 35 -4.34 11.79 6.62
CA THR A 35 -4.66 12.46 5.36
C THR A 35 -4.39 11.51 4.19
N ASP A 36 -5.16 11.63 3.11
CA ASP A 36 -4.98 10.78 1.92
C ASP A 36 -3.54 10.78 1.41
N ILE A 37 -2.89 11.96 1.46
CA ILE A 37 -1.48 12.12 1.07
C ILE A 37 -0.53 11.32 1.96
N SER A 38 -0.78 11.23 3.26
CA SER A 38 0.05 10.45 4.19
C SER A 38 -0.06 8.94 3.95
N VAL A 39 -1.23 8.46 3.51
CA VAL A 39 -1.40 7.06 3.10
C VAL A 39 -0.59 6.76 1.86
N VAL A 40 -0.72 7.61 0.83
CA VAL A 40 0.03 7.47 -0.42
C VAL A 40 1.54 7.56 -0.18
N GLU A 41 1.98 8.48 0.67
CA GLU A 41 3.38 8.62 1.04
C GLU A 41 3.91 7.35 1.74
N THR A 42 3.12 6.77 2.64
CA THR A 42 3.50 5.52 3.33
C THR A 42 3.58 4.35 2.36
N ILE A 43 2.63 4.23 1.43
CA ILE A 43 2.67 3.22 0.35
C ILE A 43 3.94 3.38 -0.48
N CYS A 44 4.25 4.59 -0.92
CA CYS A 44 5.45 4.88 -1.71
C CYS A 44 6.73 4.55 -0.93
N ARG A 45 6.83 4.89 0.36
CA ARG A 45 7.99 4.58 1.20
C ARG A 45 8.21 3.07 1.37
N ILE A 46 7.13 2.31 1.57
CA ILE A 46 7.23 0.85 1.70
C ILE A 46 7.57 0.20 0.35
N LEU A 47 6.99 0.69 -0.74
CA LEU A 47 7.32 0.24 -2.10
C LEU A 47 8.78 0.54 -2.44
N ASP A 48 9.32 1.70 -2.07
CA ASP A 48 10.73 2.04 -2.30
C ASP A 48 11.67 1.10 -1.53
N ALA A 49 11.28 0.70 -0.31
CA ALA A 49 12.02 -0.28 0.48
C ALA A 49 11.89 -1.73 -0.04
N THR A 50 10.77 -2.10 -0.67
CA THR A 50 10.49 -3.48 -1.13
C THR A 50 10.86 -3.72 -2.60
N LEU A 51 10.80 -2.70 -3.46
CA LEU A 51 11.28 -2.73 -4.84
C LEU A 51 12.76 -2.35 -4.97
N ASP A 52 13.54 -2.44 -3.88
CA ASP A 52 14.99 -2.27 -3.99
C ASP A 52 15.51 -3.25 -5.07
N PRO A 53 16.23 -2.77 -6.09
CA PRO A 53 16.74 -3.59 -7.19
C PRO A 53 17.69 -4.72 -6.75
N LYS A 54 18.13 -4.71 -5.49
CA LYS A 54 18.87 -5.82 -4.85
C LYS A 54 17.96 -6.97 -4.41
N LEU A 55 16.72 -6.69 -4.05
CA LEU A 55 15.74 -7.66 -3.55
C LEU A 55 14.87 -8.24 -4.68
N VAL A 56 14.63 -7.47 -5.73
CA VAL A 56 13.75 -7.84 -6.86
C VAL A 56 14.58 -7.88 -8.15
N PRO A 57 15.09 -9.05 -8.56
CA PRO A 57 15.80 -9.20 -9.81
C PRO A 57 14.89 -8.92 -11.01
N LYS A 58 15.49 -8.44 -12.11
CA LYS A 58 14.79 -8.25 -13.39
C LYS A 58 14.23 -9.59 -13.88
N GLY A 59 12.91 -9.71 -13.96
CA GLY A 59 12.22 -10.96 -14.28
C GLY A 59 11.32 -11.48 -13.15
N THR A 60 11.20 -10.74 -12.05
CA THR A 60 10.24 -11.06 -10.99
C THR A 60 8.81 -11.12 -11.56
N PRO A 61 8.06 -12.19 -11.28
CA PRO A 61 6.67 -12.33 -11.71
C PRO A 61 5.82 -11.14 -11.26
N ILE A 62 4.89 -10.75 -12.12
CA ILE A 62 4.02 -9.59 -11.88
C ILE A 62 3.14 -9.76 -10.64
N GLU A 63 2.75 -11.00 -10.34
CA GLU A 63 1.99 -11.39 -9.15
C GLU A 63 2.73 -11.06 -7.85
N ILE A 64 4.07 -11.13 -7.86
CA ILE A 64 4.89 -10.80 -6.68
C ILE A 64 4.92 -9.28 -6.48
N ILE A 65 4.97 -8.50 -7.56
CA ILE A 65 4.88 -7.04 -7.50
C ILE A 65 3.50 -6.61 -6.99
N GLU A 66 2.44 -7.26 -7.47
CA GLU A 66 1.08 -7.05 -6.94
C GLU A 66 0.99 -7.40 -5.45
N MET A 67 1.61 -8.50 -5.02
CA MET A 67 1.64 -8.90 -3.61
C MET A 67 2.38 -7.87 -2.73
N TYR A 68 3.52 -7.34 -3.17
CA TYR A 68 4.23 -6.27 -2.47
C TYR A 68 3.41 -4.98 -2.39
N PHE A 69 2.69 -4.65 -3.46
CA PHE A 69 1.77 -3.53 -3.46
C PHE A 69 0.64 -3.71 -2.45
N MET A 70 0.01 -4.88 -2.40
CA MET A 70 -1.01 -5.17 -1.39
C MET A 70 -0.45 -5.10 0.04
N TYR A 71 0.77 -5.61 0.25
CA TYR A 71 1.45 -5.53 1.54
C TYR A 71 1.67 -4.07 1.99
N ALA A 72 2.16 -3.22 1.08
CA ALA A 72 2.34 -1.78 1.34
C ALA A 72 1.01 -1.09 1.66
N ALA A 73 -0.07 -1.41 0.93
CA ALA A 73 -1.39 -0.86 1.16
C ALA A 73 -1.96 -1.28 2.53
N ILE A 74 -1.81 -2.55 2.92
CA ILE A 74 -2.24 -3.06 4.23
C ILE A 74 -1.49 -2.34 5.35
N TRP A 75 -0.18 -2.14 5.22
CA TRP A 75 0.61 -1.44 6.23
C TRP A 75 0.29 0.05 6.31
N ALA A 76 0.03 0.71 5.19
CA ALA A 76 -0.33 2.12 5.18
C ALA A 76 -1.71 2.38 5.82
N VAL A 77 -2.66 1.45 5.66
CA VAL A 77 -3.98 1.51 6.28
C VAL A 77 -3.95 1.03 7.73
N GLY A 78 -3.16 -0.01 8.02
CA GLY A 78 -3.07 -0.67 9.33
C GLY A 78 -2.21 0.08 10.36
N GLY A 79 -1.11 0.71 9.92
CA GLY A 79 -0.18 1.42 10.79
C GLY A 79 -0.80 2.50 11.70
N PRO A 80 -1.75 3.33 11.21
CA PRO A 80 -2.42 4.33 12.04
C PRO A 80 -3.64 3.81 12.82
N LEU A 81 -4.01 2.53 12.68
CA LEU A 81 -5.11 1.93 13.43
C LEU A 81 -4.67 1.53 14.84
N PHE A 82 -5.58 1.66 15.80
CA PHE A 82 -5.32 1.24 17.18
C PHE A 82 -5.14 -0.28 17.22
N ALA A 83 -4.11 -0.76 17.91
CA ALA A 83 -3.85 -2.20 18.05
C ALA A 83 -5.01 -2.96 18.75
N ASP A 84 -5.84 -2.24 19.51
CA ASP A 84 -6.97 -2.78 20.26
C ASP A 84 -8.31 -2.39 19.59
N GLN A 85 -8.63 -3.02 18.46
CA GLN A 85 -10.04 -3.21 18.06
C GLN A 85 -10.54 -4.60 18.45
N LEU A 86 -9.83 -5.29 19.36
CA LEU A 86 -10.28 -6.55 19.95
C LEU A 86 -11.44 -6.27 20.91
N VAL A 87 -12.64 -6.22 20.33
CA VAL A 87 -13.87 -6.78 20.89
C VAL A 87 -14.26 -6.22 22.28
N ASN A 88 -15.12 -5.21 22.29
CA ASN A 88 -16.16 -5.19 23.32
C ASN A 88 -17.25 -6.17 22.87
N TYR A 89 -17.21 -7.38 23.43
CA TYR A 89 -18.29 -8.38 23.34
C TYR A 89 -19.48 -7.94 24.19
#